data_AF-A0A976NY60-F1
#
_entry.id   AF-A0A976NY60-F1
#
_cell.length_a   1.000
_cell.length_b   1.000
_cell.length_c   1.000
_cell.angle_alpha   90.00
_cell.angle_beta   90.00
_cell.angle_gamma   90.00
#
_symmetry.space_group_name_H-M   'P 1'
#
loop_
_entity.id
_entity.type
_entity.pdbx_description
1 polymer ?
#
loop_
_entity_poly.entity_id
_entity_poly.type
_entity_poly.pdbx_seq_one_letter_code
_entity_poly.pdbx_strand_id
1 'polypeptide(L)'
;MCAAAEAASGSGEPGYCKDDSSCEDNYVCISVQTTRSGTEDVKQCLPYMREGDVCSGTYPGLCPSFSTWKTVFQSISSVCAYQLPSGTDQCLNDTFSGSNTDGFVSCMSLQDTSNTSARETYGVIFGCVDFDGSNLLFDKDSDNWALSAQMNYTGVINDACRSTNDSNSDIACSGRGTCTPNSSGSLDYACVCNVGYNGTFCEEIESNRCTLESQCQAGTCNLVTQECECEEGTTGDQCAYCDPSSSKACGGRGQCVPAPSLSNKSNATDANTSDATADSSSLSSAVGSLDSDTILAGSDVSADASTRFLQVSMGNATTSSDAMVCECEDGYTGDQCTRKVDSSSSGDGKKSRGTSTSDATSLATSIAIVASAVAVFSLLN
;
A
#
# COMPACT_ATOMS: atom_id res chain seq x y z
N MET A 1 -34.54 1.72 -15.92
CA MET A 1 -33.65 2.88 -16.13
C MET A 1 -32.78 2.96 -14.90
N CYS A 2 -31.61 2.33 -14.92
CA CYS A 2 -30.64 2.42 -13.84
C CYS A 2 -29.73 3.61 -14.15
N ALA A 3 -29.70 4.60 -13.28
CA ALA A 3 -28.70 5.66 -13.34
C ALA A 3 -27.35 5.02 -12.99
N ALA A 4 -26.45 4.93 -13.96
CA ALA A 4 -25.04 4.76 -13.69
C ALA A 4 -24.59 6.05 -12.98
N ALA A 5 -24.12 5.92 -11.75
CA ALA A 5 -23.48 7.03 -11.05
C ALA A 5 -22.24 7.42 -11.86
N GLU A 6 -22.19 8.67 -12.30
CA GLU A 6 -21.01 9.25 -12.95
C GLU A 6 -19.85 9.20 -11.95
N ALA A 7 -18.82 8.40 -12.28
CA ALA A 7 -17.54 8.46 -11.62
C ALA A 7 -16.89 9.78 -12.01
N ALA A 8 -17.00 10.79 -11.14
CA ALA A 8 -16.23 12.02 -11.28
C ALA A 8 -14.77 11.71 -10.95
N SER A 9 -13.96 11.39 -11.96
CA SER A 9 -12.52 11.31 -11.86
C SER A 9 -11.89 12.71 -11.91
N GLY A 10 -11.05 12.99 -10.91
CA GLY A 10 -9.82 13.76 -11.07
C GLY A 10 -9.84 15.26 -10.82
N SER A 11 -10.71 16.06 -11.43
CA SER A 11 -10.54 17.52 -11.32
C SER A 11 -11.06 18.08 -9.99
N GLY A 12 -10.15 18.37 -9.04
CA GLY A 12 -10.44 19.15 -7.84
C GLY A 12 -10.49 18.39 -6.52
N GLU A 13 -9.92 17.19 -6.44
CA GLU A 13 -9.71 16.49 -5.16
C GLU A 13 -8.28 16.77 -4.63
N PRO A 14 -8.13 17.06 -3.32
CA PRO A 14 -6.85 17.05 -2.61
C PRO A 14 -5.94 15.89 -3.04
N GLY A 15 -4.74 16.22 -3.51
CA GLY A 15 -3.72 15.26 -3.89
C GLY A 15 -3.77 14.83 -5.35
N TYR A 16 -4.79 15.14 -6.15
CA TYR A 16 -4.78 14.80 -7.58
C TYR A 16 -3.80 15.68 -8.37
N CYS A 17 -3.06 15.05 -9.28
CA CYS A 17 -2.18 15.73 -10.22
C CYS A 17 -2.42 15.27 -11.66
N LYS A 18 -2.39 16.22 -12.60
CA LYS A 18 -2.51 15.93 -14.03
C LYS A 18 -1.16 15.48 -14.61
N ASP A 19 -0.13 16.22 -14.24
CA ASP A 19 1.26 16.07 -14.64
C ASP A 19 2.15 16.81 -13.62
N ASP A 20 3.47 16.75 -13.77
CA ASP A 20 4.40 17.35 -12.81
C ASP A 20 4.22 18.87 -12.67
N SER A 21 3.70 19.56 -13.69
CA SER A 21 3.45 21.01 -13.61
C SER A 21 2.25 21.38 -12.74
N SER A 22 1.45 20.38 -12.34
CA SER A 22 0.36 20.55 -11.36
C SER A 22 0.80 20.35 -9.91
N CYS A 23 2.04 19.95 -9.67
CA CYS A 23 2.61 19.79 -8.34
C CYS A 23 3.39 21.04 -7.89
N GLU A 24 3.47 21.24 -6.58
CA GLU A 24 4.33 22.25 -5.96
C GLU A 24 5.82 21.93 -6.18
N ASP A 25 6.69 22.91 -5.95
CA ASP A 25 8.14 22.72 -6.05
C ASP A 25 8.62 21.56 -5.14
N ASN A 26 9.49 20.70 -5.69
CA ASN A 26 9.97 19.47 -5.06
C ASN A 26 8.89 18.38 -4.86
N TYR A 27 7.83 18.41 -5.65
CA TYR A 27 6.89 17.30 -5.78
C TYR A 27 6.81 16.85 -7.23
N VAL A 28 6.47 15.58 -7.43
CA VAL A 28 6.33 14.95 -8.76
C VAL A 28 5.02 14.16 -8.81
N CYS A 29 4.39 14.13 -9.99
CA CYS A 29 3.10 13.48 -10.16
C CYS A 29 3.28 11.98 -10.42
N ILE A 30 2.97 11.14 -9.43
CA ILE A 30 3.12 9.69 -9.52
C ILE A 30 1.75 9.03 -9.69
N SER A 31 1.63 8.15 -10.68
CA SER A 31 0.44 7.36 -10.94
C SER A 31 0.52 5.95 -10.39
N VAL A 32 -0.60 5.41 -9.94
CA VAL A 32 -0.77 3.99 -9.62
C VAL A 32 -1.53 3.31 -10.74
N GLN A 33 -0.96 2.26 -11.31
CA GLN A 33 -1.65 1.40 -12.25
C GLN A 33 -2.67 0.52 -11.53
N THR A 34 -3.91 0.55 -11.99
CA THR A 34 -4.98 -0.31 -11.48
C THR A 34 -6.00 -0.64 -12.57
N THR A 35 -6.60 -1.82 -12.48
CA THR A 35 -7.74 -2.26 -13.31
C THR A 35 -9.06 -2.25 -12.54
N ARG A 36 -9.05 -1.72 -11.30
CA ARG A 36 -10.24 -1.62 -10.46
C ARG A 36 -11.26 -0.66 -11.09
N SER A 37 -12.52 -1.07 -11.10
CA SER A 37 -13.58 -0.27 -11.71
C SER A 37 -13.86 0.99 -10.91
N GLY A 38 -13.99 2.13 -11.58
CA GLY A 38 -14.29 3.42 -10.93
C GLY A 38 -13.08 4.10 -10.29
N THR A 39 -11.86 3.61 -10.56
CA THR A 39 -10.59 4.21 -10.11
C THR A 39 -9.71 4.55 -11.31
N GLU A 40 -10.21 5.42 -12.18
CA GLU A 40 -9.41 5.97 -13.28
C GLU A 40 -8.54 7.14 -12.78
N ASP A 41 -7.36 7.32 -13.38
CA ASP A 41 -6.42 8.41 -13.07
C ASP A 41 -6.02 8.50 -11.58
N VAL A 42 -5.66 7.37 -10.99
CA VAL A 42 -5.16 7.30 -9.62
C VAL A 42 -3.74 7.86 -9.57
N LYS A 43 -3.61 9.16 -9.27
CA LYS A 43 -2.33 9.88 -9.24
C LYS A 43 -2.23 10.81 -8.07
N GLN A 44 -1.01 11.00 -7.55
CA GLN A 44 -0.73 11.91 -6.46
C GLN A 44 0.61 12.63 -6.59
N CYS A 45 0.65 13.91 -6.19
CA CYS A 45 1.91 14.62 -5.98
C CYS A 45 2.64 14.02 -4.77
N LEU A 46 3.84 13.49 -5.00
CA LEU A 46 4.71 12.95 -3.95
C LEU A 46 5.96 13.83 -3.78
N PRO A 47 6.50 13.97 -2.56
CA PRO A 47 7.76 14.67 -2.34
C PRO A 47 8.89 14.03 -3.16
N TYR A 48 9.66 14.86 -3.84
CA TYR A 48 10.78 14.46 -4.70
C TYR A 48 11.92 15.48 -4.61
N MET A 49 12.93 15.14 -3.82
CA MET A 49 14.16 15.91 -3.70
C MET A 49 15.30 15.28 -4.49
N ARG A 50 15.25 13.95 -4.69
CA ARG A 50 16.27 13.16 -5.36
C ARG A 50 15.74 11.82 -5.86
N GLU A 51 16.56 11.16 -6.66
CA GLU A 51 16.31 9.79 -7.11
C GLU A 51 16.14 8.81 -5.94
N GLY A 52 15.10 7.98 -6.01
CA GLY A 52 14.72 7.01 -4.97
C GLY A 52 13.72 7.52 -3.93
N ASP A 53 13.38 8.81 -3.90
CA ASP A 53 12.32 9.29 -3.01
C ASP A 53 10.96 8.72 -3.42
N VAL A 54 10.73 8.58 -4.74
CA VAL A 54 9.51 8.01 -5.33
C VAL A 54 9.83 6.78 -6.16
N CYS A 55 8.86 5.88 -6.27
CA CYS A 55 8.95 4.69 -7.11
C CYS A 55 8.84 5.07 -8.59
N SER A 56 9.98 5.14 -9.28
CA SER A 56 10.02 5.51 -10.70
C SER A 56 11.34 5.12 -11.36
N GLY A 57 11.28 4.75 -12.64
CA GLY A 57 12.45 4.52 -13.47
C GLY A 57 13.34 3.41 -12.91
N THR A 58 14.57 3.71 -12.52
CA THR A 58 15.51 2.72 -12.00
C THR A 58 15.59 2.69 -10.47
N TYR A 59 14.69 3.37 -9.77
CA TYR A 59 14.74 3.48 -8.31
C TYR A 59 13.44 3.05 -7.64
N PRO A 60 13.52 2.18 -6.62
CA PRO A 60 12.39 1.92 -5.76
C PRO A 60 12.16 3.14 -4.85
N GLY A 61 10.93 3.32 -4.36
CA GLY A 61 10.59 4.47 -3.51
C GLY A 61 9.11 4.51 -3.13
N LEU A 62 8.64 5.68 -2.74
CA LEU A 62 7.25 5.88 -2.31
C LEU A 62 6.29 5.87 -3.50
N CYS A 63 5.10 5.34 -3.22
CA CYS A 63 3.93 5.40 -4.07
C CYS A 63 2.81 6.20 -3.40
N PRO A 64 1.82 6.68 -4.18
CA PRO A 64 0.63 7.33 -3.65
C PRO A 64 -0.09 6.50 -2.58
N SER A 65 -0.67 7.17 -1.59
CA SER A 65 -1.57 6.54 -0.61
C SER A 65 -2.96 7.15 -0.73
N PHE A 66 -4.00 6.37 -0.46
CA PHE A 66 -5.40 6.76 -0.66
C PHE A 66 -6.27 6.50 0.57
N SER A 67 -5.66 6.39 1.75
CA SER A 67 -6.34 5.99 2.99
C SER A 67 -7.53 6.90 3.35
N THR A 68 -7.49 8.16 2.96
CA THR A 68 -8.53 9.18 3.25
C THR A 68 -9.45 9.47 2.08
N TRP A 69 -9.16 8.93 0.90
CA TRP A 69 -9.94 9.19 -0.30
C TRP A 69 -11.32 8.53 -0.21
N LYS A 70 -12.18 8.77 -1.20
CA LYS A 70 -13.48 8.07 -1.27
C LYS A 70 -13.27 6.56 -1.17
N THR A 71 -14.24 5.87 -0.58
CA THR A 71 -14.15 4.46 -0.16
C THR A 71 -13.64 3.50 -1.22
N VAL A 72 -13.88 3.77 -2.50
CA VAL A 72 -13.40 2.93 -3.61
C VAL A 72 -11.86 2.99 -3.74
N PHE A 73 -11.24 4.14 -3.48
CA PHE A 73 -9.78 4.33 -3.53
C PHE A 73 -9.08 3.84 -2.26
N GLN A 74 -9.76 3.83 -1.10
CA GLN A 74 -9.20 3.29 0.15
C GLN A 74 -8.89 1.79 0.06
N SER A 75 -9.41 1.10 -0.96
CA SER A 75 -9.10 -0.30 -1.24
C SER A 75 -7.86 -0.51 -2.12
N ILE A 76 -7.24 0.57 -2.58
CA ILE A 76 -6.02 0.54 -3.40
C ILE A 76 -4.82 0.32 -2.49
N SER A 77 -4.04 -0.71 -2.78
CA SER A 77 -2.81 -1.03 -2.06
C SER A 77 -1.62 -0.75 -2.97
N SER A 78 -0.91 0.35 -2.73
CA SER A 78 0.17 0.77 -3.61
C SER A 78 1.47 -0.02 -3.37
N VAL A 79 1.92 -0.71 -4.41
CA VAL A 79 3.17 -1.49 -4.43
C VAL A 79 4.11 -0.90 -5.46
N CYS A 80 5.37 -0.67 -5.08
CA CYS A 80 6.43 -0.32 -6.00
C CYS A 80 6.99 -1.60 -6.64
N ALA A 81 6.60 -1.87 -7.88
CA ALA A 81 6.91 -3.12 -8.56
C ALA A 81 7.72 -2.89 -9.83
N TYR A 82 8.46 -3.92 -10.25
CA TYR A 82 9.06 -3.96 -11.58
C TYR A 82 7.99 -4.11 -12.66
N GLN A 83 8.17 -3.32 -13.71
CA GLN A 83 7.32 -3.28 -14.89
C GLN A 83 8.22 -3.25 -16.13
N LEU A 84 7.77 -3.91 -17.19
CA LEU A 84 8.25 -3.68 -18.53
C LEU A 84 7.80 -2.27 -18.97
N PRO A 85 8.66 -1.52 -19.69
CA PRO A 85 8.25 -0.27 -20.32
C PRO A 85 6.98 -0.45 -21.14
N SER A 86 6.08 0.53 -21.07
CA SER A 86 4.79 0.45 -21.76
C SER A 86 4.83 1.02 -23.18
N GLY A 87 3.85 0.65 -24.00
CA GLY A 87 3.68 1.20 -25.34
C GLY A 87 4.81 0.83 -26.30
N THR A 88 5.44 1.83 -26.90
CA THR A 88 6.58 1.67 -27.83
C THR A 88 7.93 1.87 -27.16
N ASP A 89 7.94 2.20 -25.87
CA ASP A 89 9.17 2.57 -25.19
C ASP A 89 10.06 1.35 -25.01
N GLN A 90 11.36 1.55 -25.24
CA GLN A 90 12.36 0.50 -25.14
C GLN A 90 13.39 0.84 -24.08
N CYS A 91 13.92 -0.19 -23.44
CA CYS A 91 15.05 -0.01 -22.55
C CYS A 91 16.26 0.50 -23.32
N LEU A 92 16.84 1.59 -22.81
CA LEU A 92 18.10 2.11 -23.30
C LEU A 92 19.18 1.08 -22.98
N ASN A 93 19.75 0.47 -24.02
CA ASN A 93 20.79 -0.55 -23.90
C ASN A 93 22.17 0.04 -24.12
N ASP A 94 23.21 -0.63 -23.59
CA ASP A 94 24.61 -0.18 -23.71
C ASP A 94 25.11 -0.07 -25.18
N THR A 95 24.38 -0.65 -26.12
CA THR A 95 24.65 -0.56 -27.57
C THR A 95 23.98 0.64 -28.26
N PHE A 96 23.13 1.37 -27.55
CA PHE A 96 22.47 2.56 -28.09
C PHE A 96 23.49 3.71 -28.23
N SER A 97 23.78 4.06 -29.48
CA SER A 97 24.77 5.09 -29.85
C SER A 97 24.15 6.28 -30.57
N GLY A 98 22.80 6.37 -30.56
CA GLY A 98 22.06 7.49 -31.14
C GLY A 98 22.02 8.69 -30.19
N SER A 99 21.87 9.89 -30.76
CA SER A 99 21.64 11.11 -29.98
C SER A 99 20.16 11.37 -29.68
N ASN A 100 19.24 10.62 -30.31
CA ASN A 100 17.80 10.76 -30.11
C ASN A 100 17.28 9.66 -29.19
N THR A 101 16.96 10.01 -27.94
CA THR A 101 16.43 9.10 -26.93
C THR A 101 14.90 9.04 -26.91
N ASP A 102 14.21 9.61 -27.90
CA ASP A 102 12.76 9.52 -28.03
C ASP A 102 12.33 8.04 -28.10
N GLY A 103 11.39 7.64 -27.24
CA GLY A 103 10.93 6.26 -27.15
C GLY A 103 11.88 5.32 -26.39
N PHE A 104 12.84 5.86 -25.64
CA PHE A 104 13.71 5.06 -24.77
C PHE A 104 13.60 5.49 -23.31
N VAL A 105 13.69 4.51 -22.42
CA VAL A 105 13.72 4.71 -20.96
C VAL A 105 14.94 4.06 -20.34
N SER A 106 15.47 4.68 -19.28
CA SER A 106 16.52 4.05 -18.47
C SER A 106 15.94 2.86 -17.72
N CYS A 107 16.49 1.67 -17.95
CA CYS A 107 16.02 0.44 -17.34
C CYS A 107 17.10 -0.20 -16.49
N MET A 108 16.67 -1.07 -15.59
CA MET A 108 17.53 -2.06 -14.95
C MET A 108 17.33 -3.44 -15.53
N SER A 109 18.34 -4.29 -15.37
CA SER A 109 18.31 -5.68 -15.80
C SER A 109 17.88 -6.58 -14.64
N LEU A 110 16.76 -7.27 -14.79
CA LEU A 110 16.37 -8.38 -13.92
C LEU A 110 16.73 -9.71 -14.58
N GLN A 111 17.35 -10.59 -13.81
CA GLN A 111 17.64 -11.94 -14.28
C GLN A 111 16.55 -12.90 -13.83
N ASP A 112 16.05 -13.69 -14.76
CA ASP A 112 15.22 -14.84 -14.42
C ASP A 112 16.03 -15.84 -13.59
N THR A 113 15.60 -16.06 -12.34
CA THR A 113 16.22 -17.04 -11.44
C THR A 113 15.68 -18.46 -11.65
N SER A 114 14.66 -18.65 -12.51
CA SER A 114 13.98 -19.92 -12.68
C SER A 114 14.67 -20.88 -13.67
N ASN A 115 15.55 -20.40 -14.55
CA ASN A 115 16.22 -21.24 -15.56
C ASN A 115 17.75 -21.03 -15.61
N THR A 116 18.51 -22.09 -15.30
CA THR A 116 19.99 -22.08 -15.24
C THR A 116 20.68 -22.18 -16.59
N SER A 117 19.94 -22.37 -17.70
CA SER A 117 20.53 -22.68 -19.02
C SER A 117 20.38 -21.56 -20.06
N ALA A 118 19.47 -20.61 -19.84
CA ALA A 118 19.40 -19.34 -20.55
C ALA A 118 18.79 -18.32 -19.58
N ARG A 119 19.62 -17.47 -18.97
CA ARG A 119 19.15 -16.39 -18.09
C ARG A 119 18.47 -15.34 -18.97
N GLU A 120 17.14 -15.41 -19.07
CA GLU A 120 16.39 -14.30 -19.65
C GLU A 120 16.65 -13.06 -18.81
N THR A 121 17.01 -11.97 -19.48
CA THR A 121 17.26 -10.68 -18.85
C THR A 121 16.15 -9.75 -19.29
N TYR A 122 15.37 -9.26 -18.33
CA TYR A 122 14.32 -8.30 -18.58
C TYR A 122 14.85 -6.90 -18.32
N GLY A 123 14.67 -6.00 -19.29
CA GLY A 123 14.81 -4.57 -19.05
C GLY A 123 13.52 -4.08 -18.39
N VAL A 124 13.62 -3.63 -17.14
CA VAL A 124 12.47 -3.19 -16.35
C VAL A 124 12.68 -1.81 -15.77
N ILE A 125 11.56 -1.19 -15.40
CA ILE A 125 11.47 0.03 -14.62
C ILE A 125 10.65 -0.23 -13.36
N PHE A 126 10.77 0.64 -12.36
CA PHE A 126 9.89 0.72 -11.22
C PHE A 126 8.67 1.57 -11.55
N GLY A 127 7.51 1.13 -11.07
CA GLY A 127 6.30 1.93 -11.04
C GLY A 127 5.31 1.42 -10.01
N CYS A 128 4.37 2.28 -9.63
CA CYS A 128 3.36 1.98 -8.64
C CYS A 128 2.19 1.20 -9.24
N VAL A 129 1.77 0.14 -8.56
CA VAL A 129 0.69 -0.75 -9.00
C VAL A 129 -0.20 -1.08 -7.81
N ASP A 130 -1.51 -1.15 -8.05
CA ASP A 130 -2.50 -1.58 -7.08
C ASP A 130 -2.40 -3.10 -6.87
N PHE A 131 -2.52 -3.53 -5.61
CA PHE A 131 -2.53 -4.92 -5.20
C PHE A 131 -3.86 -5.24 -4.50
N ASP A 132 -4.60 -6.24 -4.98
CA ASP A 132 -5.90 -6.61 -4.40
C ASP A 132 -5.82 -7.67 -3.29
N GLY A 133 -4.62 -7.97 -2.79
CA GLY A 133 -4.36 -9.08 -1.87
C GLY A 133 -4.01 -10.39 -2.57
N SER A 134 -4.35 -10.51 -3.87
CA SER A 134 -4.11 -11.72 -4.67
C SER A 134 -3.21 -11.46 -5.86
N ASN A 135 -3.30 -10.32 -6.54
CA ASN A 135 -2.50 -10.01 -7.73
C ASN A 135 -2.21 -8.51 -7.80
N LEU A 136 -1.08 -8.18 -8.44
CA LEU A 136 -0.87 -6.84 -8.97
C LEU A 136 -1.86 -6.61 -10.11
N LEU A 137 -2.58 -5.49 -10.08
CA LEU A 137 -3.68 -5.19 -10.98
C LEU A 137 -3.20 -4.58 -12.31
N PHE A 138 -2.44 -5.38 -13.05
CA PHE A 138 -2.16 -5.15 -14.47
C PHE A 138 -3.32 -5.60 -15.37
N ASP A 139 -3.32 -5.14 -16.62
CA ASP A 139 -4.18 -5.71 -17.66
C ASP A 139 -3.81 -7.19 -17.87
N LYS A 140 -4.80 -8.09 -17.81
CA LYS A 140 -4.58 -9.55 -17.84
C LYS A 140 -3.89 -10.07 -19.12
N ASP A 141 -4.02 -9.32 -20.21
CA ASP A 141 -3.42 -9.66 -21.51
C ASP A 141 -2.06 -8.96 -21.72
N SER A 142 -1.53 -8.26 -20.71
CA SER A 142 -0.25 -7.54 -20.81
C SER A 142 0.96 -8.42 -20.43
N ASP A 143 2.12 -8.07 -20.97
CA ASP A 143 3.38 -8.71 -20.58
C ASP A 143 3.71 -8.46 -19.10
N ASN A 144 3.26 -7.34 -18.53
CA ASN A 144 3.40 -7.05 -17.09
C ASN A 144 2.60 -8.02 -16.22
N TRP A 145 1.41 -8.45 -16.66
CA TRP A 145 0.67 -9.51 -15.98
C TRP A 145 1.46 -10.82 -15.98
N ALA A 146 2.03 -11.22 -17.12
CA ALA A 146 2.85 -12.43 -17.22
C ALA A 146 4.13 -12.36 -16.36
N LEU A 147 4.85 -11.23 -16.43
CA LEU A 147 6.01 -10.95 -15.58
C LEU A 147 5.63 -11.03 -14.10
N SER A 148 4.46 -10.52 -13.73
CA SER A 148 4.04 -10.51 -12.33
C SER A 148 3.86 -11.91 -11.74
N ALA A 149 3.33 -12.83 -12.55
CA ALA A 149 3.19 -14.24 -12.19
C ALA A 149 4.55 -14.93 -12.13
N GLN A 150 5.44 -14.64 -13.07
CA GLN A 150 6.80 -15.20 -13.11
C GLN A 150 7.62 -14.81 -11.87
N MET A 151 7.48 -13.57 -11.41
CA MET A 151 8.17 -13.05 -10.23
C MET A 151 7.51 -13.47 -8.90
N ASN A 152 6.38 -14.19 -8.95
CA ASN A 152 5.60 -14.60 -7.77
C ASN A 152 5.29 -13.43 -6.81
N TYR A 153 4.90 -12.26 -7.36
CA TYR A 153 4.64 -11.07 -6.54
C TYR A 153 3.61 -11.33 -5.44
N THR A 154 2.58 -12.12 -5.72
CA THR A 154 1.56 -12.47 -4.74
C THR A 154 2.17 -13.08 -3.49
N GLY A 155 3.07 -14.05 -3.63
CA GLY A 155 3.75 -14.65 -2.47
C GLY A 155 4.65 -13.64 -1.77
N VAL A 156 5.49 -12.95 -2.53
CA VAL A 156 6.45 -11.97 -2.01
C VAL A 156 5.77 -10.86 -1.22
N ILE A 157 4.73 -10.23 -1.77
CA ILE A 157 4.01 -9.11 -1.14
C ILE A 157 3.21 -9.59 0.06
N ASN A 158 2.52 -10.73 -0.03
CA ASN A 158 1.74 -11.25 1.09
C ASN A 158 2.64 -11.63 2.28
N ASP A 159 3.82 -12.20 2.03
CA ASP A 159 4.76 -12.58 3.09
C ASP A 159 5.45 -11.37 3.71
N ALA A 160 5.82 -10.36 2.90
CA ALA A 160 6.63 -9.24 3.34
C ALA A 160 5.85 -8.03 3.85
N CYS A 161 4.66 -7.77 3.31
CA CYS A 161 3.99 -6.48 3.44
C CYS A 161 2.56 -6.56 3.99
N ARG A 162 2.08 -7.73 4.40
CA ARG A 162 0.76 -7.87 5.03
C ARG A 162 0.87 -8.43 6.44
N SER A 163 0.20 -7.73 7.37
CA SER A 163 -0.02 -8.25 8.71
C SER A 163 -1.09 -9.33 8.67
N THR A 164 -0.81 -10.47 9.30
CA THR A 164 -1.80 -11.54 9.52
C THR A 164 -2.62 -11.33 10.80
N ASN A 165 -2.32 -10.28 11.58
CA ASN A 165 -2.89 -10.05 12.91
C ASN A 165 -3.79 -8.80 13.01
N ASP A 166 -4.08 -8.12 11.89
CA ASP A 166 -4.86 -6.87 11.88
C ASP A 166 -6.17 -7.01 11.06
N SER A 167 -7.22 -6.34 11.53
CA SER A 167 -8.46 -5.99 10.81
C SER A 167 -8.25 -5.30 9.46
N ASN A 168 -7.10 -4.65 9.22
CA ASN A 168 -6.69 -4.09 7.93
C ASN A 168 -5.77 -5.01 7.11
N SER A 169 -5.71 -6.30 7.46
CA SER A 169 -4.84 -7.29 6.81
C SER A 169 -4.99 -7.37 5.28
N ASP A 170 -6.07 -6.88 4.69
CA ASP A 170 -6.31 -6.95 3.24
C ASP A 170 -5.53 -5.91 2.41
N ILE A 171 -4.89 -4.91 3.04
CA ILE A 171 -4.14 -3.85 2.36
C ILE A 171 -2.65 -3.95 2.75
N ALA A 172 -1.75 -3.89 1.78
CA ALA A 172 -0.32 -3.92 2.06
C ALA A 172 0.10 -2.67 2.86
N CYS A 173 1.02 -2.87 3.80
CA CYS A 173 1.55 -1.82 4.67
C CYS A 173 0.45 -1.02 5.39
N SER A 174 -0.65 -1.69 5.74
CA SER A 174 -1.81 -1.11 6.44
C SER A 174 -2.41 0.13 5.74
N GLY A 175 -2.14 0.30 4.43
CA GLY A 175 -2.49 1.50 3.66
C GLY A 175 -1.70 2.76 4.05
N ARG A 176 -0.71 2.64 4.92
CA ARG A 176 0.07 3.73 5.55
C ARG A 176 1.53 3.76 5.09
N GLY A 177 1.81 3.08 3.98
CA GLY A 177 3.14 3.01 3.38
C GLY A 177 3.09 2.40 1.99
N THR A 178 4.26 2.19 1.43
CA THR A 178 4.47 1.53 0.13
C THR A 178 5.22 0.23 0.35
N CYS A 179 4.71 -0.87 -0.22
CA CYS A 179 5.46 -2.12 -0.29
C CYS A 179 6.46 -2.01 -1.45
N THR A 180 7.76 -2.06 -1.14
CA THR A 180 8.83 -1.77 -2.11
C THR A 180 10.01 -2.71 -1.90
N PRO A 181 10.79 -3.07 -2.94
CA PRO A 181 11.99 -3.86 -2.71
C PRO A 181 13.04 -3.03 -1.98
N ASN A 182 13.82 -3.71 -1.15
CA ASN A 182 14.90 -3.11 -0.35
C ASN A 182 16.03 -2.51 -1.22
N SER A 183 16.18 -3.00 -2.46
CA SER A 183 17.15 -2.49 -3.41
C SER A 183 16.75 -2.82 -4.86
N SER A 184 17.29 -2.06 -5.81
CA SER A 184 17.15 -2.34 -7.24
C SER A 184 17.68 -3.73 -7.57
N GLY A 185 16.89 -4.52 -8.29
CA GLY A 185 17.20 -5.90 -8.65
C GLY A 185 16.82 -6.96 -7.60
N SER A 186 16.31 -6.57 -6.44
CA SER A 186 15.86 -7.48 -5.39
C SER A 186 14.36 -7.80 -5.46
N LEU A 187 13.98 -9.01 -5.03
CA LEU A 187 12.60 -9.40 -4.70
C LEU A 187 12.37 -9.49 -3.17
N ASP A 188 13.30 -8.97 -2.38
CA ASP A 188 13.14 -8.80 -0.94
C ASP A 188 12.39 -7.48 -0.68
N TYR A 189 11.09 -7.61 -0.40
CA TYR A 189 10.19 -6.48 -0.19
C TYR A 189 10.08 -6.14 1.30
N ALA A 190 9.80 -4.88 1.58
CA ALA A 190 9.43 -4.42 2.91
C ALA A 190 8.48 -3.23 2.79
N CYS A 191 7.78 -2.94 3.88
CA CYS A 191 7.00 -1.73 3.98
C CYS A 191 7.90 -0.53 4.27
N VAL A 192 7.77 0.48 3.43
CA VAL A 192 8.31 1.81 3.68
C VAL A 192 7.15 2.70 4.12
N CYS A 193 7.17 3.10 5.39
CA CYS A 193 6.07 3.84 5.99
C CYS A 193 6.05 5.31 5.60
N ASN A 194 4.84 5.86 5.47
CA ASN A 194 4.66 7.29 5.34
C ASN A 194 5.14 7.97 6.63
N VAL A 195 5.63 9.22 6.51
CA VAL A 195 6.09 10.01 7.66
C VAL A 195 4.99 10.08 8.70
N GLY A 196 5.27 9.75 9.97
CA GLY A 196 4.27 9.73 11.04
C GLY A 196 3.74 8.33 11.38
N TYR A 197 4.13 7.30 10.60
CA TYR A 197 3.86 5.90 10.91
C TYR A 197 5.15 5.09 11.04
N ASN A 198 5.06 4.00 11.81
CA ASN A 198 6.13 3.05 12.03
C ASN A 198 5.56 1.63 12.21
N GLY A 199 6.41 0.65 12.50
CA GLY A 199 6.05 -0.76 12.59
C GLY A 199 6.41 -1.52 11.32
N THR A 200 6.39 -2.85 11.41
CA THR A 200 6.77 -3.73 10.28
C THR A 200 5.83 -3.55 9.08
N PHE A 201 4.57 -3.24 9.34
CA PHE A 201 3.52 -3.06 8.34
C PHE A 201 2.91 -1.65 8.40
N CYS A 202 3.61 -0.67 8.96
CA CYS A 202 3.16 0.72 9.12
C CYS A 202 1.87 0.87 9.95
N GLU A 203 1.65 -0.05 10.88
CA GLU A 203 0.47 -0.12 11.72
C GLU A 203 0.51 0.87 12.90
N GLU A 204 1.71 1.26 13.34
CA GLU A 204 1.90 2.12 14.50
C GLU A 204 1.90 3.59 14.10
N ILE A 205 1.24 4.43 14.89
CA ILE A 205 1.28 5.88 14.74
C ILE A 205 2.43 6.40 15.60
N GLU A 206 3.41 7.04 14.97
CA GLU A 206 4.59 7.58 15.64
C GLU A 206 4.43 9.07 15.97
N SER A 207 3.77 9.85 15.10
CA SER A 207 3.56 11.29 15.31
C SER A 207 2.42 11.85 14.46
N ASN A 208 2.03 13.11 14.70
CA ASN A 208 1.06 13.84 13.87
C ASN A 208 1.61 14.35 12.52
N ARG A 209 2.86 14.01 12.18
CA ARG A 209 3.49 14.52 10.95
C ARG A 209 2.95 13.84 9.71
N CYS A 210 2.89 14.57 8.61
CA CYS A 210 2.42 14.02 7.35
C CYS A 210 3.15 14.68 6.17
N THR A 211 3.24 13.94 5.06
CA THR A 211 3.85 14.44 3.81
C THR A 211 2.96 14.26 2.60
N LEU A 212 1.88 13.49 2.74
CA LEU A 212 0.89 13.24 1.70
C LEU A 212 -0.45 13.84 2.11
N GLU A 213 -1.09 14.52 1.18
CA GLU A 213 -2.38 15.19 1.40
C GLU A 213 -3.45 14.23 1.93
N SER A 214 -3.37 12.98 1.46
CA SER A 214 -4.31 11.90 1.73
C SER A 214 -3.94 10.99 2.90
N GLN A 215 -2.97 11.38 3.73
CA GLN A 215 -2.42 10.50 4.76
C GLN A 215 -3.29 10.40 6.02
N CYS A 216 -3.91 11.51 6.42
CA CYS A 216 -4.52 11.69 7.74
C CYS A 216 -5.93 11.09 7.84
N GLN A 217 -6.10 9.88 8.41
CA GLN A 217 -7.36 9.09 8.48
C GLN A 217 -8.68 9.84 8.25
N ALA A 218 -9.04 10.77 9.13
CA ALA A 218 -10.21 11.65 8.99
C ALA A 218 -9.77 13.11 9.18
N GLY A 219 -8.88 13.54 8.31
CA GLY A 219 -8.28 14.86 8.32
C GLY A 219 -7.66 15.18 6.97
N THR A 220 -6.96 16.31 6.92
CA THR A 220 -6.14 16.68 5.77
C THR A 220 -4.74 16.98 6.24
N CYS A 221 -3.74 16.56 5.47
CA CYS A 221 -2.38 16.98 5.75
C CYS A 221 -2.19 18.42 5.31
N ASN A 222 -1.85 19.30 6.24
CA ASN A 222 -1.40 20.63 5.87
C ASN A 222 0.04 20.53 5.37
N LEU A 223 0.25 20.52 4.05
CA LEU A 223 1.57 20.34 3.44
C LEU A 223 2.57 21.46 3.75
N VAL A 224 2.10 22.61 4.27
CA VAL A 224 2.96 23.71 4.71
C VAL A 224 3.52 23.44 6.11
N THR A 225 2.67 23.04 7.05
CA THR A 225 3.08 22.73 8.42
C THR A 225 3.60 21.29 8.56
N GLN A 226 3.28 20.43 7.60
CA GLN A 226 3.53 18.99 7.60
C GLN A 226 2.89 18.27 8.80
N GLU A 227 1.69 18.71 9.19
CA GLU A 227 0.92 18.14 10.30
C GLU A 227 -0.52 17.88 9.87
N CYS A 228 -1.11 16.82 10.41
CA CYS A 228 -2.52 16.50 10.17
C CYS A 228 -3.44 17.47 10.89
N GLU A 229 -4.43 17.99 10.16
CA GLU A 229 -5.54 18.77 10.67
C GLU A 229 -6.80 17.91 10.65
N CYS A 230 -7.31 17.56 11.83
CA CYS A 230 -8.41 16.60 11.97
C CYS A 230 -9.78 17.23 11.74
N GLU A 231 -10.65 16.46 11.08
CA GLU A 231 -12.05 16.82 10.89
C GLU A 231 -12.80 16.77 12.23
N GLU A 232 -13.90 17.52 12.30
CA GLU A 232 -14.76 17.55 13.48
C GLU A 232 -15.22 16.14 13.89
N GLY A 233 -14.99 15.80 15.15
CA GLY A 233 -15.30 14.46 15.69
C GLY A 233 -14.13 13.49 15.69
N THR A 234 -12.95 13.91 15.22
CA THR A 234 -11.72 13.12 15.26
C THR A 234 -10.58 13.90 15.92
N THR A 235 -9.59 13.18 16.43
CA THR A 235 -8.56 13.71 17.32
C THR A 235 -7.31 12.82 17.33
N GLY A 236 -6.25 13.32 17.95
CA GLY A 236 -4.97 12.64 18.08
C GLY A 236 -4.12 12.67 16.81
N ASP A 237 -2.94 12.09 16.94
CA ASP A 237 -1.98 11.97 15.84
C ASP A 237 -2.61 11.19 14.68
N GLN A 238 -2.37 11.66 13.45
CA GLN A 238 -2.95 11.10 12.23
C GLN A 238 -4.49 11.07 12.20
N CYS A 239 -5.16 11.79 13.11
CA CYS A 239 -6.62 11.79 13.23
C CYS A 239 -7.21 10.39 13.45
N ALA A 240 -6.47 9.55 14.18
CA ALA A 240 -6.80 8.15 14.37
C ALA A 240 -7.78 7.89 15.52
N TYR A 241 -7.98 8.86 16.41
CA TYR A 241 -8.92 8.74 17.52
C TYR A 241 -10.19 9.52 17.24
N CYS A 242 -11.24 9.18 17.96
CA CYS A 242 -12.54 9.81 17.81
C CYS A 242 -12.91 10.62 19.07
N ASP A 243 -13.65 11.71 18.89
CA ASP A 243 -14.12 12.55 19.98
C ASP A 243 -15.52 12.09 20.41
N PRO A 244 -15.68 11.46 21.59
CA PRO A 244 -16.96 10.93 22.03
C PRO A 244 -18.02 12.02 22.29
N SER A 245 -17.62 13.29 22.35
CA SER A 245 -18.55 14.42 22.51
C SER A 245 -19.15 14.91 21.19
N SER A 246 -18.59 14.50 20.06
CA SER A 246 -19.02 14.92 18.73
C SER A 246 -20.01 13.92 18.12
N SER A 247 -21.10 14.44 17.56
CA SER A 247 -22.04 13.63 16.77
C SER A 247 -21.49 13.22 15.39
N LYS A 248 -20.32 13.73 15.00
CA LYS A 248 -19.64 13.40 13.73
C LYS A 248 -18.56 12.34 13.87
N ALA A 249 -18.25 11.93 15.10
CA ALA A 249 -17.28 10.87 15.35
C ALA A 249 -17.61 9.59 14.58
N CYS A 250 -16.59 8.85 14.17
CA CYS A 250 -16.73 7.58 13.46
C CYS A 250 -17.55 7.69 12.15
N GLY A 251 -17.42 8.82 11.45
CA GLY A 251 -18.17 9.12 10.24
C GLY A 251 -19.69 9.14 10.44
N GLY A 252 -20.16 9.20 11.69
CA GLY A 252 -21.57 9.02 12.07
C GLY A 252 -22.10 7.59 11.86
N ARG A 253 -21.23 6.59 11.79
CA ARG A 253 -21.53 5.16 11.50
C ARG A 253 -20.89 4.19 12.49
N GLY A 254 -20.67 4.67 13.72
CA GLY A 254 -20.03 3.90 14.76
C GLY A 254 -20.12 4.59 16.11
N GLN A 255 -19.54 3.95 17.12
CA GLN A 255 -19.44 4.48 18.47
C GLN A 255 -17.98 4.66 18.88
N CYS A 256 -17.69 5.75 19.58
CA CYS A 256 -16.41 5.92 20.25
C CYS A 256 -16.34 5.06 21.49
N VAL A 257 -15.40 4.13 21.51
CA VAL A 257 -15.13 3.24 22.63
C VAL A 257 -13.68 3.39 23.09
N PRO A 258 -13.37 3.12 24.37
CA PRO A 258 -11.99 3.14 24.84
C PRO A 258 -11.10 2.21 24.01
N ALA A 259 -9.95 2.69 23.57
CA ALA A 259 -8.98 1.86 22.85
C ALA A 259 -8.64 0.63 23.71
N PRO A 260 -8.61 -0.59 23.13
CA PRO A 260 -8.10 -1.73 23.84
C PRO A 260 -6.66 -1.42 24.24
N SER A 261 -6.40 -1.36 25.54
CA SER A 261 -5.05 -1.10 26.06
C SER A 261 -4.07 -2.06 25.40
N LEU A 262 -3.17 -1.52 24.57
CA LEU A 262 -1.97 -2.20 24.12
C LEU A 262 -1.14 -2.49 25.37
N SER A 263 -1.47 -3.57 26.06
CA SER A 263 -0.67 -4.08 27.15
C SER A 263 0.68 -4.45 26.55
N ASN A 264 1.71 -3.69 26.90
CA ASN A 264 3.11 -4.09 26.75
C ASN A 264 3.23 -5.58 27.07
N LYS A 265 3.43 -6.41 26.05
CA LYS A 265 4.01 -7.74 26.23
C LYS A 265 5.50 -7.54 26.52
N SER A 266 5.80 -6.96 27.67
CA SER A 266 7.05 -7.25 28.34
C SER A 266 6.97 -8.73 28.71
N ASN A 267 7.78 -9.55 28.04
CA ASN A 267 8.00 -10.96 28.37
C ASN A 267 8.24 -11.08 29.89
N ALA A 268 7.21 -11.47 30.63
CA ALA A 268 7.34 -11.99 31.97
C ALA A 268 7.78 -13.44 31.83
N THR A 269 9.09 -13.67 31.78
CA THR A 269 9.64 -14.98 32.09
C THR A 269 9.53 -15.16 33.59
N ASP A 270 8.71 -16.13 33.98
CA ASP A 270 8.60 -16.64 35.34
C ASP A 270 9.98 -16.96 35.93
N ALA A 271 10.32 -16.29 37.03
CA ALA A 271 11.28 -16.79 38.00
C ALA A 271 10.86 -16.35 39.40
N ASN A 272 10.16 -17.26 40.05
CA ASN A 272 9.84 -17.22 41.47
C ASN A 272 11.14 -17.35 42.28
N THR A 273 11.55 -16.32 43.03
CA THR A 273 12.19 -16.50 44.34
C THR A 273 12.18 -15.21 45.15
N SER A 274 11.89 -15.39 46.43
CA SER A 274 11.64 -14.40 47.46
C SER A 274 12.88 -13.62 47.91
N ASP A 275 12.59 -12.43 48.41
CA ASP A 275 13.11 -11.82 49.66
C ASP A 275 13.93 -10.53 49.53
N ALA A 276 13.73 -9.72 50.58
CA ALA A 276 13.86 -8.28 50.73
C ALA A 276 15.18 -7.60 50.32
N THR A 277 15.10 -6.33 49.89
CA THR A 277 15.40 -5.12 50.69
C THR A 277 15.48 -3.88 49.80
N ALA A 278 15.08 -2.74 50.37
CA ALA A 278 15.21 -1.42 49.78
C ALA A 278 16.68 -1.01 49.64
N ASP A 279 17.08 -0.46 48.49
CA ASP A 279 17.92 0.73 48.50
C ASP A 279 17.83 1.51 47.17
N SER A 280 17.82 2.82 47.35
CA SER A 280 18.01 3.88 46.38
C SER A 280 19.41 3.87 45.78
N SER A 281 19.55 4.07 44.46
CA SER A 281 20.62 4.90 43.90
C SER A 281 20.50 5.14 42.39
N SER A 282 20.66 6.42 42.08
CA SER A 282 21.07 7.03 40.81
C SER A 282 22.33 6.40 40.19
N LEU A 283 22.46 6.46 38.86
CA LEU A 283 23.63 6.94 38.07
C LEU A 283 23.36 6.60 36.58
N SER A 284 23.11 7.58 35.69
CA SER A 284 24.06 8.40 34.91
C SER A 284 24.64 7.70 33.66
N SER A 285 24.26 8.27 32.51
CA SER A 285 24.99 8.53 31.26
C SER A 285 26.26 7.74 30.91
N ALA A 286 26.29 7.21 29.69
CA ALA A 286 27.52 7.05 28.91
C ALA A 286 27.27 7.37 27.43
N VAL A 287 27.75 8.55 27.04
CA VAL A 287 28.01 8.97 25.66
C VAL A 287 29.27 8.28 25.15
N GLY A 288 29.21 7.71 23.94
CA GLY A 288 30.36 7.14 23.24
C GLY A 288 30.51 7.80 21.87
N SER A 289 31.45 8.75 21.79
CA SER A 289 31.95 9.36 20.55
C SER A 289 33.12 8.52 20.03
N LEU A 290 33.17 8.26 18.72
CA LEU A 290 34.40 7.89 18.02
C LEU A 290 34.43 8.54 16.62
N ASP A 291 35.59 9.15 16.36
CA ASP A 291 35.99 9.99 15.22
C ASP A 291 36.28 9.24 13.91
N SER A 292 36.24 10.03 12.84
CA SER A 292 36.61 9.78 11.44
C SER A 292 38.08 9.40 11.21
N ASP A 293 38.32 8.53 10.23
CA ASP A 293 38.96 8.82 8.93
C ASP A 293 39.61 7.55 8.33
N THR A 294 39.23 7.19 7.10
CA THR A 294 40.13 6.80 5.98
C THR A 294 39.31 6.52 4.72
N ILE A 295 39.63 7.24 3.63
CA ILE A 295 39.12 7.11 2.26
C ILE A 295 39.72 5.86 1.58
N LEU A 296 38.91 5.08 0.85
CA LEU A 296 39.23 4.50 -0.47
C LEU A 296 37.97 3.93 -1.15
N ALA A 297 37.95 4.05 -2.48
CA ALA A 297 36.82 3.92 -3.40
C ALA A 297 36.24 2.51 -3.57
N GLY A 298 34.94 2.45 -3.91
CA GLY A 298 34.27 1.25 -4.43
C GLY A 298 32.77 1.27 -4.19
N SER A 299 32.00 1.06 -5.26
CA SER A 299 30.55 1.04 -5.37
C SER A 299 29.82 0.34 -4.22
N ASP A 300 28.82 1.02 -3.64
CA ASP A 300 27.67 0.45 -2.93
C ASP A 300 26.60 1.55 -2.80
N VAL A 301 25.58 1.55 -3.68
CA VAL A 301 24.36 2.34 -3.48
C VAL A 301 23.43 1.48 -2.63
N SER A 302 23.68 1.50 -1.32
CA SER A 302 22.91 0.77 -0.32
C SER A 302 21.65 1.55 0.09
N ALA A 303 20.59 0.79 0.31
CA ALA A 303 19.27 1.12 0.85
C ALA A 303 19.25 2.26 1.89
N ASP A 304 19.10 3.49 1.42
CA ASP A 304 18.95 4.68 2.26
C ASP A 304 18.17 5.75 1.49
N ALA A 305 17.09 5.31 0.85
CA ALA A 305 16.13 6.15 0.17
C ALA A 305 15.16 6.80 1.18
N SER A 306 14.69 6.03 2.17
CA SER A 306 13.60 6.48 3.05
C SER A 306 14.03 7.07 4.40
N THR A 307 15.27 6.86 4.84
CA THR A 307 15.77 7.45 6.10
C THR A 307 16.16 8.93 6.01
N ARG A 308 16.05 9.57 4.83
CA ARG A 308 16.64 10.91 4.62
C ARG A 308 15.66 12.07 4.62
N PHE A 309 14.36 11.81 4.51
CA PHE A 309 13.34 12.77 4.97
C PHE A 309 13.14 12.70 6.50
N LEU A 310 13.81 11.76 7.20
CA LEU A 310 13.68 11.51 8.65
C LEU A 310 14.55 12.41 9.55
N GLN A 311 15.17 13.48 9.05
CA GLN A 311 15.94 14.38 9.92
C GLN A 311 15.15 15.62 10.35
N VAL A 312 14.01 15.46 11.03
CA VAL A 312 13.56 16.45 12.03
C VAL A 312 12.68 15.78 13.11
N SER A 313 13.17 15.87 14.36
CA SER A 313 12.45 15.78 15.64
C SER A 313 11.88 14.42 16.06
N MET A 314 12.46 13.87 17.13
CA MET A 314 11.82 12.88 18.00
C MET A 314 10.57 13.52 18.61
N GLY A 315 9.42 13.32 17.97
CA GLY A 315 8.12 13.54 18.57
C GLY A 315 7.86 12.44 19.60
N ASN A 316 7.60 12.84 20.84
CA ASN A 316 7.17 11.91 21.88
C ASN A 316 5.75 11.46 21.55
N ALA A 317 5.58 10.23 21.03
CA ALA A 317 4.28 9.63 20.79
C ALA A 317 3.40 9.81 22.05
N THR A 318 2.29 10.52 21.90
CA THR A 318 1.39 10.78 23.02
C THR A 318 0.50 9.56 23.19
N THR A 319 0.97 8.55 23.91
CA THR A 319 0.11 7.44 24.36
C THR A 319 -0.86 8.00 25.40
N SER A 320 -1.98 8.54 24.95
CA SER A 320 -3.05 8.98 25.83
C SER A 320 -3.78 7.76 26.36
N SER A 321 -3.78 7.59 27.69
CA SER A 321 -4.58 6.57 28.38
C SER A 321 -6.10 6.77 28.22
N ASP A 322 -6.52 7.84 27.54
CA ASP A 322 -7.91 8.19 27.23
C ASP A 322 -8.21 8.13 25.72
N ALA A 323 -7.36 7.47 24.92
CA ALA A 323 -7.60 7.33 23.48
C ALA A 323 -8.91 6.55 23.22
N MET A 324 -9.79 7.13 22.41
CA MET A 324 -11.06 6.52 22.00
C MET A 324 -10.96 6.14 20.51
N VAL A 325 -11.38 4.92 20.17
CA VAL A 325 -11.39 4.39 18.80
C VAL A 325 -12.81 4.10 18.37
N CYS A 326 -13.03 3.99 17.06
CA CYS A 326 -14.34 3.69 16.51
C CYS A 326 -14.63 2.20 16.50
N GLU A 327 -15.77 1.84 17.07
CA GLU A 327 -16.44 0.56 16.83
C GLU A 327 -17.52 0.76 15.77
N CYS A 328 -17.34 0.17 14.59
CA CYS A 328 -18.20 0.41 13.44
C CYS A 328 -19.50 -0.39 13.48
N GLU A 329 -20.57 0.19 12.94
CA GLU A 329 -21.82 -0.51 12.68
C GLU A 329 -21.64 -1.59 11.58
N ASP A 330 -22.53 -2.59 11.58
CA ASP A 330 -22.54 -3.66 10.58
C ASP A 330 -22.52 -3.10 9.14
N GLY A 331 -21.61 -3.62 8.32
CA GLY A 331 -21.43 -3.17 6.94
C GLY A 331 -20.47 -1.99 6.77
N TYR A 332 -19.84 -1.53 7.85
CA TYR A 332 -18.76 -0.53 7.81
C TYR A 332 -17.48 -1.03 8.49
N THR A 333 -16.35 -0.50 8.06
CA THR A 333 -15.02 -0.85 8.56
C THR A 333 -14.05 0.33 8.41
N GLY A 334 -12.81 0.13 8.84
CA GLY A 334 -11.75 1.14 8.88
C GLY A 334 -11.80 1.97 10.16
N ASP A 335 -10.70 2.68 10.42
CA ASP A 335 -10.45 3.35 11.70
C ASP A 335 -11.49 4.42 12.07
N GLN A 336 -12.24 4.92 11.08
CA GLN A 336 -13.26 5.94 11.22
C GLN A 336 -14.63 5.52 10.63
N CYS A 337 -14.81 4.23 10.36
CA CYS A 337 -16.07 3.66 9.84
C CYS A 337 -16.58 4.27 8.52
N THR A 338 -15.67 4.84 7.74
CA THR A 338 -16.00 5.47 6.46
C THR A 338 -16.10 4.45 5.32
N ARG A 339 -15.42 3.29 5.43
CA ARG A 339 -15.37 2.26 4.40
C ARG A 339 -16.56 1.30 4.53
N LYS A 340 -17.38 1.20 3.48
CA LYS A 340 -18.47 0.21 3.40
C LYS A 340 -17.91 -1.15 2.98
N VAL A 341 -18.34 -2.23 3.63
CA VAL A 341 -18.06 -3.60 3.20
C VAL A 341 -19.30 -4.23 2.58
N ASP A 342 -19.12 -4.93 1.46
CA ASP A 342 -20.21 -5.71 0.89
C ASP A 342 -20.55 -6.86 1.85
N SER A 343 -21.83 -6.98 2.20
CA SER A 343 -22.32 -8.00 3.13
C SER A 343 -22.27 -9.39 2.49
N SER A 344 -21.09 -9.99 2.36
CA SER A 344 -20.99 -11.40 2.02
C SER A 344 -21.28 -12.25 3.26
N SER A 345 -22.54 -12.61 3.43
CA SER A 345 -23.02 -13.78 4.18
C SER A 345 -22.46 -13.94 5.61
N SER A 346 -22.94 -13.12 6.55
CA SER A 346 -22.94 -13.51 7.96
C SER A 346 -23.87 -14.72 8.13
N GLY A 347 -23.28 -15.91 8.09
CA GLY A 347 -23.93 -17.10 8.60
C GLY A 347 -23.98 -17.01 10.11
N ASP A 348 -25.19 -17.01 10.68
CA ASP A 348 -25.46 -17.80 11.89
C ASP A 348 -26.96 -17.93 12.18
N GLY A 349 -27.35 -19.10 12.68
CA GLY A 349 -28.66 -19.29 13.30
C GLY A 349 -29.42 -20.56 12.94
N LYS A 350 -28.95 -21.70 13.43
CA LYS A 350 -29.73 -22.93 13.64
C LYS A 350 -31.14 -22.59 14.19
N LYS A 351 -32.19 -22.88 13.42
CA LYS A 351 -33.53 -23.15 13.95
C LYS A 351 -33.90 -24.60 13.62
N SER A 352 -33.90 -25.40 14.69
CA SER A 352 -34.54 -26.70 14.90
C SER A 352 -35.31 -27.35 13.72
N ARG A 353 -34.74 -28.47 13.26
CA ARG A 353 -35.37 -29.78 13.01
C ARG A 353 -36.90 -29.79 12.79
N GLY A 354 -37.30 -30.00 11.54
CA GLY A 354 -38.60 -30.51 11.13
C GLY A 354 -38.44 -31.28 9.81
N THR A 355 -38.29 -32.60 9.90
CA THR A 355 -38.17 -33.49 8.73
C THR A 355 -39.54 -33.97 8.29
N SER A 356 -39.79 -33.92 6.98
CA SER A 356 -40.70 -34.73 6.10
C SER A 356 -41.35 -33.80 5.07
N THR A 357 -41.40 -34.02 3.76
CA THR A 357 -41.06 -35.14 2.84
C THR A 357 -41.17 -34.58 1.40
N SER A 358 -40.34 -35.13 0.50
CA SER A 358 -40.52 -35.36 -0.95
C SER A 358 -41.35 -34.39 -1.81
N ASP A 359 -40.74 -33.85 -2.87
CA ASP A 359 -40.92 -34.40 -4.22
C ASP A 359 -39.91 -33.80 -5.22
N ALA A 360 -39.18 -34.69 -5.88
CA ALA A 360 -38.29 -34.39 -6.99
C ALA A 360 -39.06 -34.57 -8.30
N THR A 361 -38.96 -33.60 -9.21
CA THR A 361 -39.28 -33.82 -10.63
C THR A 361 -38.08 -33.46 -11.48
N SER A 362 -37.48 -34.53 -12.01
CA SER A 362 -36.52 -34.54 -13.11
C SER A 362 -37.21 -34.17 -14.41
N LEU A 363 -36.56 -33.34 -15.22
CA LEU A 363 -36.76 -33.32 -16.67
C LEU A 363 -35.40 -33.11 -17.35
N ALA A 364 -34.88 -34.21 -17.88
CA ALA A 364 -33.80 -34.25 -18.84
C ALA A 364 -34.37 -34.14 -20.26
N THR A 365 -33.73 -33.40 -21.17
CA THR A 365 -33.80 -33.66 -22.62
C THR A 365 -32.59 -33.10 -23.39
N SER A 366 -31.68 -34.03 -23.74
CA SER A 366 -31.02 -34.31 -25.03
C SER A 366 -30.59 -33.22 -26.03
N ILE A 367 -29.26 -33.21 -26.27
CA ILE A 367 -28.50 -33.40 -27.53
C ILE A 367 -29.05 -32.79 -28.85
N ALA A 368 -28.22 -31.96 -29.50
CA ALA A 368 -28.02 -31.98 -30.94
C ALA A 368 -26.58 -31.58 -31.32
N ILE A 369 -25.85 -32.52 -31.91
CA ILE A 369 -24.58 -32.35 -32.61
C ILE A 369 -24.91 -31.97 -34.06
N VAL A 370 -24.27 -30.94 -34.62
CA VAL A 370 -24.16 -30.76 -36.08
C VAL A 370 -22.72 -30.48 -36.44
N ALA A 371 -22.15 -31.39 -37.21
CA ALA A 371 -20.87 -31.27 -37.89
C ALA A 371 -21.12 -31.01 -39.39
N SER A 372 -20.36 -30.09 -40.00
CA SER A 372 -19.89 -30.11 -41.41
C SER A 372 -19.01 -28.86 -41.62
N ALA A 373 -17.70 -28.96 -41.82
CA ALA A 373 -16.93 -29.40 -42.99
C ALA A 373 -16.65 -28.28 -44.03
N VAL A 374 -15.39 -27.83 -44.01
CA VAL A 374 -14.46 -27.56 -45.13
C VAL A 374 -14.79 -26.46 -46.16
N ALA A 375 -13.92 -25.44 -46.23
CA ALA A 375 -13.32 -24.99 -47.49
C ALA A 375 -11.97 -24.31 -47.26
N VAL A 376 -10.94 -24.90 -47.86
CA VAL A 376 -9.60 -24.39 -48.11
C VAL A 376 -9.68 -23.27 -49.16
N PHE A 377 -8.93 -22.18 -48.98
CA PHE A 377 -8.45 -21.37 -50.11
C PHE A 377 -7.02 -20.90 -49.82
N SER A 378 -6.10 -21.36 -50.65
CA SER A 378 -4.77 -20.78 -50.86
C SER A 378 -4.77 -19.98 -52.15
N LEU A 379 -3.89 -18.97 -52.19
CA LEU A 379 -3.21 -18.33 -53.32
C LEU A 379 -3.69 -16.96 -53.85
N LEU A 380 -2.68 -16.06 -53.86
CA LEU A 380 -2.39 -14.94 -54.78
C LEU A 380 -3.07 -13.59 -54.52
N ASN A 381 -2.34 -12.66 -53.88
CA ASN A 381 -1.72 -11.52 -54.57
C ASN A 381 -0.55 -10.96 -53.76
#